data_AF-A0A3D5YIN9-F1
#
_entry.id   AF-A0A3D5YIN9-F1
#
_cell.length_a   1.000
_cell.length_b   1.000
_cell.length_c   1.000
_cell.angle_alpha   90.00
_cell.angle_beta   90.00
_cell.angle_gamma   90.00
#
_symmetry.space_group_name_H-M   'P 1'
#
loop_
_entity.id
_entity.type
_entity.pdbx_description
1 polymer ?
#
loop_
_entity_poly.entity_id
_entity_poly.type
_entity_poly.pdbx_seq_one_letter_code
_entity_poly.pdbx_strand_id
1 'polypeptide(L)' 'GLVGLGAANSLLLIEMERKGLLSDHAILVLEPDTKLANDKTFCFWANPESDTVRQLKDLISHSWNVVETKEGKQSLENTR' A
#
# COMPACT_ATOMS: atom_id res chain seq x y z
N GLY A 1 9.31 16.82 -5.75
CA GLY A 1 7.91 17.07 -5.32
C GLY A 1 7.02 16.00 -5.89
N LEU A 2 5.92 15.68 -5.20
CA LEU A 2 4.94 14.66 -5.58
C LEU A 2 3.61 15.34 -5.87
N VAL A 3 2.90 14.88 -6.91
CA VAL A 3 1.53 15.31 -7.20
C VAL A 3 0.59 14.17 -6.80
N GLY A 4 -0.28 14.45 -5.83
CA GLY A 4 -1.14 13.50 -5.15
C GLY A 4 -0.44 12.77 -4.01
N LEU A 5 -1.21 12.42 -2.97
CA LEU A 5 -0.80 11.60 -1.82
C LEU A 5 -1.55 10.26 -1.83
N GLY A 6 -1.84 9.72 -3.02
CA GLY A 6 -2.48 8.40 -3.19
C GLY A 6 -1.58 7.24 -2.75
N ALA A 7 -2.05 6.00 -2.92
CA ALA A 7 -1.35 4.79 -2.49
C ALA A 7 0.12 4.76 -2.92
N ALA A 8 0.37 5.01 -4.21
CA ALA A 8 1.70 4.92 -4.81
C ALA A 8 2.70 5.90 -4.16
N ASN A 9 2.33 7.18 -4.09
CA ASN A 9 3.22 8.21 -3.52
C ASN A 9 3.39 8.05 -2.01
N SER A 10 2.34 7.64 -1.28
CA SER A 10 2.45 7.36 0.15
C SER A 10 3.37 6.18 0.44
N LEU A 11 3.25 5.08 -0.30
CA LEU A 11 4.12 3.91 -0.16
C LEU A 11 5.57 4.24 -0.55
N LEU A 12 5.76 5.03 -1.60
CA LEU A 12 7.09 5.50 -2.01
C LEU A 12 7.74 6.34 -0.90
N LEU A 13 7.00 7.28 -0.32
CA LEU A 13 7.50 8.11 0.78
C LEU A 13 7.89 7.28 2.00
N ILE A 14 7.07 6.30 2.39
CA ILE A 14 7.38 5.37 3.49
C ILE A 14 8.70 4.63 3.22
N GLU A 15 8.89 4.11 2.01
CA GLU A 15 10.11 3.36 1.68
C GLU A 15 11.34 4.27 1.57
N MET A 16 11.18 5.50 1.07
CA MET A 16 12.25 6.49 1.04
C MET A 16 12.70 6.89 2.45
N GLU A 17 11.75 7.10 3.37
CA GLU A 17 12.04 7.39 4.78
C GLU A 17 12.81 6.23 5.41
N ARG A 18 12.34 5.01 5.21
CA ARG A 18 12.97 3.79 5.75
C ARG A 18 14.42 3.63 5.27
N LYS A 19 14.72 4.04 4.04
CA LYS A 19 16.07 4.02 3.47
C LYS A 19 16.92 5.22 3.87
N GLY A 20 16.39 6.15 4.69
CA GLY A 20 17.09 7.37 5.09
C GLY A 20 17.29 8.37 3.95
N LEU A 21 16.53 8.26 2.87
CA LEU A 21 16.70 9.10 1.67
C LEU A 21 16.11 10.51 1.86
N LEU A 22 15.25 10.69 2.87
CA LEU A 22 14.53 11.94 3.12
C LEU A 22 15.20 12.84 4.16
N SER A 23 16.22 12.35 4.86
CA SER A 23 16.88 13.00 6.01
C SER A 23 17.27 14.46 5.77
N ASP A 24 17.78 14.77 4.57
CA ASP A 24 18.28 16.10 4.18
C ASP A 24 17.42 16.77 3.11
N HIS A 25 16.21 16.26 2.85
CA HIS A 25 15.36 16.71 1.76
C HIS A 25 14.02 17.26 2.25
N ALA A 26 13.69 18.47 1.80
CA ALA A 26 12.33 18.99 1.93
C ALA A 26 11.40 18.33 0.88
N ILE A 27 10.25 17.84 1.35
CA ILE A 27 9.27 17.15 0.51
C ILE A 27 8.08 18.06 0.27
N LEU A 28 7.83 18.39 -1.00
CA LEU A 28 6.61 19.07 -1.43
C LEU A 28 5.61 18.04 -1.97
N VAL A 29 4.42 17.99 -1.37
CA VAL A 29 3.27 17.22 -1.86
C VAL A 29 2.17 18.20 -2.28
N LEU A 30 1.72 18.09 -3.54
CA LEU A 30 0.58 18.85 -4.06
C LEU A 30 -0.61 17.90 -4.19
N GLU A 31 -1.58 18.01 -3.30
CA GLU A 31 -2.80 17.20 -3.30
C GLU A 31 -4.00 18.14 -3.45
N PRO A 32 -4.91 17.89 -4.41
CA PRO A 32 -6.08 18.75 -4.64
C PRO A 32 -7.05 18.78 -3.45
N ASP A 33 -7.19 17.66 -2.74
CA ASP A 33 -8.14 17.54 -1.64
C ASP A 33 -7.46 17.57 -0.27
N THR A 34 -8.00 18.37 0.64
CA THR A 34 -7.56 18.35 2.05
C THR A 34 -7.90 17.01 2.68
N LYS A 35 -6.87 16.28 3.14
CA LYS A 35 -7.05 14.98 3.81
C LYS A 35 -7.35 15.19 5.29
N LEU A 36 -8.63 15.46 5.60
CA LEU A 36 -9.12 15.70 6.97
C LEU A 36 -9.59 14.41 7.68
N ALA A 37 -9.71 13.30 6.95
CA ALA A 37 -10.13 12.01 7.47
C ALA A 37 -9.26 10.89 6.88
N ASN A 38 -9.19 9.76 7.58
CA ASN A 38 -8.61 8.53 7.04
C ASN A 38 -9.64 7.86 6.11
N ASP A 39 -9.78 8.44 4.92
CA ASP A 39 -10.75 8.05 3.89
C ASP A 39 -10.15 7.15 2.80
N LYS A 40 -8.87 6.76 2.95
CA LYS A 40 -8.14 5.99 1.95
C LYS A 40 -8.18 4.51 2.25
N THR A 41 -8.88 3.78 1.39
CA THR A 41 -8.82 2.31 1.35
C THR A 41 -7.97 1.91 0.15
N PHE A 42 -6.89 1.17 0.41
CA PHE A 42 -6.05 0.59 -0.64
C PHE A 42 -6.23 -0.92 -0.66
N CYS A 43 -6.32 -1.51 -1.84
CA CYS A 43 -6.31 -2.95 -2.04
C CYS A 43 -5.15 -3.30 -2.98
N PHE A 44 -4.34 -4.28 -2.58
CA PHE A 44 -3.20 -4.74 -3.36
C PHE A 44 -3.04 -6.25 -3.21
N TRP A 45 -2.42 -6.86 -4.20
CA TRP A 45 -2.02 -8.26 -4.17
C TRP A 45 -0.54 -8.33 -3.84
N ALA A 46 -0.18 -9.14 -2.85
CA ALA A 46 1.20 -9.36 -2.46
C ALA A 46 1.36 -10.77 -1.88
N ASN A 47 2.59 -11.29 -1.95
CA ASN A 47 2.95 -12.49 -1.20
C ASN A 47 2.81 -12.17 0.31
N PRO A 48 2.14 -13.02 1.12
CA PRO A 48 2.01 -12.82 2.57
C PRO A 48 3.34 -12.61 3.30
N GLU A 49 4.42 -13.20 2.77
CA GLU A 49 5.77 -13.10 3.32
C GLU A 49 6.59 -11.93 2.77
N SER A 50 6.01 -11.11 1.90
CA SER A 50 6.70 -9.93 1.36
C SER A 50 6.94 -8.88 2.43
N ASP A 51 8.04 -8.14 2.29
CA ASP A 51 8.37 -7.03 3.17
C ASP A 51 7.26 -5.98 3.20
N THR A 52 6.62 -5.71 2.07
CA THR A 52 5.47 -4.78 1.98
C THR A 52 4.32 -5.19 2.90
N VAL A 53 3.96 -6.48 2.95
CA VAL A 53 2.88 -6.98 3.83
C VAL A 53 3.29 -6.86 5.29
N ARG A 54 4.53 -7.21 5.63
CA ARG A 54 5.05 -7.09 7.00
C ARG A 54 5.10 -5.64 7.47
N GLN A 55 5.54 -4.73 6.60
CA GLN A 55 5.65 -3.30 6.89
C GLN A 55 4.29 -2.62 7.06
N LEU A 56 3.30 -3.00 6.25
CA LEU A 56 1.96 -2.42 6.27
C LEU A 56 1.00 -3.17 7.19
N LYS A 57 1.48 -4.14 7.99
CA LYS A 57 0.66 -5.05 8.78
C LYS A 57 -0.39 -4.33 9.63
N ASP A 58 -0.02 -3.22 10.27
CA ASP A 58 -0.90 -2.46 11.15
C ASP A 58 -1.93 -1.60 10.37
N LEU A 59 -1.72 -1.42 9.06
CA LEU A 59 -2.63 -0.71 8.15
C LEU A 59 -3.57 -1.66 7.39
N ILE A 60 -3.27 -2.95 7.36
CA ILE A 60 -4.09 -3.96 6.67
C ILE A 60 -5.26 -4.35 7.58
N SER A 61 -6.47 -3.89 7.23
CA SER A 61 -7.70 -4.22 7.97
C SER A 61 -8.39 -5.49 7.47
N HIS A 62 -8.17 -5.87 6.21
CA HIS A 62 -8.81 -7.00 5.56
C HIS A 62 -7.81 -7.71 4.63
N SER A 63 -7.92 -9.03 4.52
CA SER A 63 -7.13 -9.85 3.61
C SER A 63 -8.00 -10.98 3.07
N TRP A 64 -7.78 -11.36 1.82
CA TRP A 64 -8.54 -12.40 1.13
C TRP A 64 -7.58 -13.49 0.65
N ASN A 65 -7.95 -14.74 0.90
CA ASN A 65 -7.24 -15.92 0.40
C ASN A 65 -8.05 -16.70 -0.64
N VAL A 66 -9.23 -16.20 -1.03
CA VAL A 66 -10.11 -16.81 -2.03
C VAL A 66 -10.59 -15.74 -3.00
N VAL A 67 -10.59 -16.06 -4.28
CA VAL A 67 -11.15 -15.25 -5.37
C VAL A 67 -12.29 -16.01 -6.04
N GLU A 68 -13.36 -15.31 -6.41
CA GLU A 68 -14.45 -15.89 -7.19
C GLU A 68 -14.25 -15.57 -8.67
N THR A 69 -14.25 -16.62 -9.49
CA THR A 69 -14.08 -16.55 -10.95
C THR A 69 -15.28 -17.17 -11.65
N LYS A 70 -15.32 -17.12 -12.98
CA LYS A 70 -16.35 -17.82 -13.76
C LYS A 70 -16.35 -19.34 -13.54
N GLU A 71 -15.23 -19.90 -13.09
CA GLU A 71 -15.03 -21.33 -12.81
C GLU A 71 -15.38 -21.68 -11.34
N GLY A 72 -15.82 -20.69 -10.55
CA GLY A 72 -16.11 -20.83 -9.13
C GLY A 72 -15.05 -20.19 -8.24
N LYS A 73 -15.14 -20.49 -6.94
CA LYS A 73 -14.20 -20.01 -5.91
C LYS A 73 -12.86 -20.73 -6.03
N GLN A 74 -11.79 -19.96 -6.17
CA GLN A 74 -10.42 -20.44 -6.25
C GLN A 74 -9.61 -19.90 -5.06
N SER A 75 -8.76 -20.74 -4.47
CA SER A 75 -7.80 -20.26 -3.48
C SER A 75 -6.72 -19.42 -4.16
N LEU A 76 -6.39 -18.28 -3.56
CA LEU A 76 -5.22 -17.47 -3.93
C LEU A 76 -3.92 -18.09 -3.41
N GLU A 77 -4.02 -19.00 -2.44
CA GLU A 77 -2.92 -19.90 -2.13
C GLU A 77 -2.83 -20.92 -3.26
N ASN A 78 -1.92 -20.70 -4.20
CA ASN A 78 -1.62 -21.67 -5.24
C ASN A 78 -0.11 -21.88 -5.40
N THR A 79 0.30 -23.08 -4.98
CA THR A 79 1.35 -23.94 -5.55
C THR A 79 2.82 -23.53 -5.39
N ARG A 80 3.40 -24.03 -4.28
CA ARG A 80 4.84 -24.26 -3.98
C ARG A 80 5.74 -23.05 -3.74
#